data_AF-A6BFX6-F1
#
_entry.id   AF-A6BFX6-F1
#
_cell.length_a   1.000
_cell.length_b   1.000
_cell.length_c   1.000
_cell.angle_alpha   90.00
_cell.angle_beta   90.00
_cell.angle_gamma   90.00
#
_symmetry.space_group_name_H-M   'P 1'
#
loop_
_entity.id
_entity.type
_entity.pdbx_description
1 polymer ?
#
loop_
_entity_poly.entity_id
_entity_poly.type
_entity_poly.pdbx_seq_one_letter_code
_entity_poly.pdbx_strand_id
1 'polypeptide(L)' 'MSMVENELGIGILSELVMKRCDYYIVTRSLKPELHREIVIAVKNEKNASVAVRKFLQFVRKRENL' A
#
# COMPACT_ATOMS: atom_id res chain seq x y z
N MET A 1 0.64 -11.60 8.62
CA MET A 1 1.45 -11.54 9.86
C MET A 1 1.14 -12.69 10.81
N SER A 2 -0.12 -13.13 10.97
CA SER A 2 -0.47 -14.31 11.81
C SER A 2 0.41 -15.55 11.59
N MET A 3 0.76 -15.94 10.36
CA MET A 3 1.67 -17.08 10.14
C MET A 3 3.08 -16.84 10.73
N VAL A 4 3.60 -15.62 10.66
CA VAL A 4 4.91 -15.25 11.23
C VAL A 4 4.84 -15.20 12.75
N GLU A 5 3.75 -14.66 13.28
CA GLU A 5 3.49 -14.57 14.73
C GLU A 5 3.26 -15.94 15.37
N ASN A 6 2.70 -16.91 14.64
CA ASN A 6 2.54 -18.30 15.07
C ASN A 6 3.76 -19.17 14.72
N GLU A 7 4.92 -18.55 14.44
CA GLU A 7 6.19 -19.24 14.21
C GLU A 7 6.21 -20.20 13.01
N LEU A 8 5.30 -20.01 12.05
CA LEU A 8 5.19 -20.85 10.85
C LEU A 8 6.10 -20.39 9.69
N GLY A 9 6.97 -19.40 9.93
CA GLY A 9 7.99 -18.96 8.98
C GLY A 9 8.20 -17.45 8.92
N ILE A 10 8.87 -16.99 7.86
CA ILE A 10 9.14 -15.58 7.57
C ILE A 10 8.45 -15.13 6.28
N GLY A 11 8.18 -13.84 6.14
CA GLY A 11 7.54 -13.28 4.95
C GLY A 11 8.15 -11.95 4.53
N ILE A 12 8.18 -11.68 3.23
CA ILE A 12 8.50 -10.37 2.66
C ILE A 12 7.18 -9.66 2.37
N LEU A 13 6.99 -8.50 2.97
CA LEU A 13 5.75 -7.72 2.87
C LEU A 13 6.05 -6.28 2.49
N SER A 14 5.12 -5.61 1.84
CA SER A 14 5.24 -4.17 1.58
C SER A 14 5.08 -3.38 2.88
N GLU A 15 5.80 -2.27 2.99
CA GLU A 15 5.70 -1.39 4.16
C GLU A 15 4.26 -0.89 4.39
N LEU A 16 3.48 -0.73 3.32
CA LEU A 16 2.10 -0.25 3.39
C LEU A 16 1.20 -1.10 4.30
N VAL A 17 1.40 -2.43 4.34
CA VAL A 17 0.59 -3.33 5.19
C VAL A 17 1.14 -3.44 6.61
N MET A 18 2.38 -3.03 6.85
CA MET A 18 2.99 -3.01 8.19
C MET A 18 2.36 -1.93 9.09
N LYS A 19 1.85 -0.84 8.52
CA LYS A 19 1.29 0.30 9.28
C LYS A 19 -0.09 0.06 9.89
N ARG A 20 -0.72 -1.10 9.66
CA ARG A 20 -2.14 -1.30 9.95
C ARG A 20 -2.45 -2.29 11.08
N CYS A 21 -1.46 -2.93 11.71
CA CYS A 21 -1.74 -3.95 12.72
C CYS A 21 -0.65 -4.09 13.79
N ASP A 22 -1.08 -4.34 15.03
CA ASP A 22 -0.25 -4.63 16.21
C ASP A 22 0.07 -6.12 16.31
N TYR A 23 1.02 -6.59 15.49
CA TYR A 23 1.52 -7.96 15.61
C TYR A 23 2.86 -7.98 16.37
N TYR A 24 3.07 -8.98 17.22
CA TYR A 24 4.33 -9.14 17.95
C TYR A 24 5.39 -9.81 17.06
N ILE A 25 5.84 -9.08 16.04
CA ILE A 25 6.84 -9.56 15.09
C ILE A 25 7.93 -8.52 14.89
N VAL A 26 9.11 -9.01 14.54
CA VAL A 26 10.26 -8.17 14.23
C VAL A 26 10.37 -7.99 12.72
N THR A 27 10.48 -6.74 12.26
CA THR A 27 10.73 -6.42 10.85
C THR A 27 12.21 -6.10 10.60
N ARG A 28 12.65 -6.34 9.36
CA ARG A 28 14.00 -6.06 8.87
C ARG A 28 13.91 -5.46 7.46
N SER A 29 14.80 -4.54 7.14
CA SER A 29 14.90 -4.00 5.78
C SER A 29 15.40 -5.08 4.81
N LEU A 30 14.86 -5.07 3.60
CA LEU A 30 15.29 -5.96 2.53
C LEU A 30 16.56 -5.41 1.86
N LYS A 31 17.53 -6.29 1.56
CA LYS A 31 18.71 -5.96 0.77
C LYS A 31 18.81 -6.91 -0.43
N PRO A 32 18.84 -6.39 -1.68
CA PRO A 32 18.72 -4.98 -2.06
C PRO A 32 17.31 -4.42 -1.75
N GLU A 33 17.19 -3.09 -1.74
CA GLU A 33 15.88 -2.46 -1.60
C GLU A 33 14.98 -2.85 -2.78
N LEU A 34 13.72 -3.17 -2.48
CA LEU A 34 12.72 -3.51 -3.47
C LEU A 34 11.53 -2.57 -3.34
N HIS A 35 11.27 -1.84 -4.41
CA HIS A 35 10.16 -0.89 -4.49
C HIS A 35 9.06 -1.44 -5.39
N ARG A 36 7.80 -1.21 -5.01
CA ARG A 36 6.62 -1.54 -5.81
C ARG A 36 5.82 -0.27 -6.05
N GLU A 37 5.59 0.05 -7.31
CA GLU A 37 4.67 1.11 -7.69
C GLU A 37 3.22 0.65 -7.46
N ILE A 38 2.42 1.51 -6.85
CA ILE A 38 0.98 1.32 -6.68
C ILE A 38 0.29 2.47 -7.40
N VAL A 39 -0.65 2.15 -8.28
CA VAL A 39 -1.32 3.13 -9.14
C VAL A 39 -2.84 3.02 -9.02
N ILE A 40 -3.52 4.14 -9.25
CA ILE A 40 -4.98 4.17 -9.45
C ILE A 40 -5.25 4.18 -10.95
N ALA A 41 -5.84 3.11 -11.46
CA ALA A 41 -6.19 3.00 -12.87
C ALA A 41 -7.64 3.43 -13.13
N VAL A 42 -7.84 4.28 -14.14
CA VAL A 42 -9.17 4.72 -14.61
C VAL A 42 -9.22 4.60 -16.13
N LYS A 43 -10.24 3.91 -16.66
CA LYS A 43 -10.37 3.65 -18.12
C LYS A 43 -10.33 4.93 -18.95
N ASN A 44 -11.02 5.98 -18.51
CA ASN A 44 -10.96 7.31 -19.09
C ASN A 44 -11.37 8.35 -18.05
N GLU A 45 -10.43 9.19 -17.61
CA GLU A 45 -10.67 10.21 -16.58
C GLU A 45 -11.68 11.28 -17.02
N LYS A 46 -11.71 11.64 -18.31
CA LYS A 46 -12.64 12.65 -18.85
C LYS A 46 -14.09 12.16 -18.81
N ASN A 47 -14.29 10.87 -19.08
CA ASN A 47 -15.60 10.22 -19.09
C ASN A 47 -16.01 9.63 -17.74
N ALA A 48 -15.16 9.76 -16.71
CA ALA A 48 -15.47 9.26 -15.38
C ALA A 48 -16.59 10.07 -14.73
N SER A 49 -17.34 9.43 -13.82
CA SER A 49 -18.40 10.11 -13.08
C SER A 49 -17.86 11.31 -12.29
N VAL A 50 -18.73 12.26 -11.95
CA VAL A 50 -18.36 13.41 -11.11
C VAL A 50 -17.74 12.95 -9.79
N ALA A 51 -18.26 11.88 -9.20
CA ALA A 51 -17.75 11.30 -7.96
C ALA A 51 -16.30 10.79 -8.12
N VAL A 52 -16.02 10.04 -9.20
CA VAL A 52 -14.67 9.52 -9.46
C VAL A 52 -13.67 10.65 -9.70
N ARG A 53 -14.03 11.67 -10.50
CA ARG A 53 -13.15 12.82 -10.74
C ARG A 53 -12.81 13.57 -9.45
N LYS A 54 -13.80 13.80 -8.59
CA LYS A 54 -13.58 14.40 -7.25
C LYS A 54 -12.67 13.53 -6.38
N PHE A 55 -12.86 12.20 -6.39
CA PHE A 55 -12.01 11.28 -5.65
C PHE A 55 -10.55 11.31 -6.15
N LEU A 56 -10.32 11.28 -7.46
CA LEU A 56 -8.97 11.40 -8.04
C LEU A 56 -8.31 12.72 -7.65
N GLN A 57 -9.04 13.83 -7.71
CA GLN A 57 -8.53 15.14 -7.26
C GLN A 57 -8.15 15.13 -5.78
N PHE A 58 -8.96 14.49 -4.94
CA PHE A 58 -8.70 14.35 -3.52
C PHE A 58 -7.43 13.52 -3.25
N VAL A 59 -7.25 12.39 -3.95
CA VAL A 59 -6.06 11.55 -3.80
C VAL A 59 -4.81 12.30 -4.25
N ARG A 60 -4.81 12.92 -5.44
CA ARG A 60 -3.65 13.69 -5.95
C ARG A 60 -3.23 14.82 -5.01
N LYS A 61 -4.17 15.49 -4.35
CA LYS A 61 -3.86 16.50 -3.33
C LYS A 61 -3.17 15.92 -2.10
N ARG A 62 -3.49 14.68 -1.72
CA ARG A 62 -2.87 13.98 -0.58
C ARG A 62 -1.50 13.41 -0.90
N GLU A 63 -1.21 13.08 -2.16
CA GLU A 63 0.12 12.61 -2.58
C GLU A 63 1.17 13.73 -2.65
N ASN A 64 0.75 15.00 -2.80
CA ASN A 64 1.65 16.17 -2.89
C ASN A 64 2.01 16.80 -1.53
N LEU A 65 1.76 16.10 -0.42
CA LEU A 65 2.14 16.44 0.95
C LEU A 65 3.13 15.40 1.47
#